data_AF-A0A257S2H6-F1
#
_entry.id   AF-A0A257S2H6-F1
#
_cell.length_a   1.000
_cell.length_b   1.000
_cell.length_c   1.000
_cell.angle_alpha   90.00
_cell.angle_beta   90.00
_cell.angle_gamma   90.00
#
_symmetry.space_group_name_H-M   'P 1'
#
loop_
_entity.id
_entity.type
_entity.pdbx_description
1 polymer ?
#
loop_
_entity_poly.entity_id
_entity_poly.type
_entity_poly.pdbx_seq_one_letter_code
_entity_poly.pdbx_strand_id
1 'polypeptide(L)'
;MPQQSTPKNAAKFRRRLLAWYRRAARDLPWRRTRDPYRILVSEFMLQQTQVSRVLEFYPRFLRRYPSLEVLARAKPAAVREAWEGLGYYRRAANLHRLARTLVREHEGVVPSDPAALEELPGVGPYTAGAVAVFAYEKPVAAVDTNVRRVLRRVFSCRTAKDTGILAQLLQPRSGKTAWSFNQALMELGALVCTARAPKCGACPANSLCAWYLKT
;
A
#
# COMPACT_ATOMS: atom_id res chain seq x y z
N MET A 1 25.55 -4.72 16.03
CA MET A 1 24.10 -4.66 15.68
C MET A 1 23.54 -6.07 15.86
N PRO A 2 22.50 -6.32 16.66
CA PRO A 2 22.04 -7.69 16.88
C PRO A 2 21.61 -8.27 15.54
N GLN A 3 22.17 -9.43 15.21
CA GLN A 3 21.94 -10.16 13.96
C GLN A 3 20.45 -10.27 13.69
N GLN A 4 20.00 -9.64 12.60
CA GLN A 4 18.59 -9.51 12.23
C GLN A 4 18.08 -10.84 11.64
N SER A 5 17.94 -11.83 12.50
CA SER A 5 17.31 -13.10 12.17
C SER A 5 15.80 -12.93 12.04
N THR A 6 15.20 -13.75 11.18
CA THR A 6 13.73 -13.80 11.04
C THR A 6 13.12 -14.20 12.40
N PRO A 7 12.11 -13.48 12.92
CA PRO A 7 11.52 -13.83 14.21
C PRO A 7 10.96 -15.25 14.24
N LYS A 8 11.10 -15.95 15.37
CA LYS A 8 10.64 -17.35 15.54
C LYS A 8 9.16 -17.54 15.13
N ASN A 9 8.31 -16.56 15.40
CA ASN A 9 6.88 -16.62 15.09
C ASN A 9 6.51 -16.16 13.66
N ALA A 10 7.48 -15.79 12.82
CA ALA A 10 7.24 -15.22 11.49
C ALA A 10 6.39 -16.12 10.58
N ALA A 11 6.76 -17.41 10.48
CA ALA A 11 6.04 -18.36 9.64
C ALA A 11 4.58 -18.56 10.10
N LYS A 12 4.37 -18.69 11.42
CA LYS A 12 3.04 -18.83 12.03
C LYS A 12 2.20 -17.56 11.84
N PHE A 13 2.81 -16.38 12.00
CA PHE A 13 2.17 -15.08 11.74
C PHE A 13 1.73 -14.96 10.28
N ARG A 14 2.63 -15.19 9.32
CA ARG A 14 2.31 -15.17 7.88
C ARG A 14 1.12 -16.07 7.55
N ARG A 15 1.18 -17.32 7.98
CA ARG A 15 0.12 -18.31 7.71
C ARG A 15 -1.23 -17.87 8.25
N ARG A 16 -1.29 -17.43 9.52
CA ARG A 16 -2.53 -16.97 10.15
C ARG A 16 -3.08 -15.70 9.51
N LEU A 17 -2.20 -14.78 9.16
CA LEU A 17 -2.58 -13.54 8.50
C LEU A 17 -3.20 -13.79 7.12
N LEU A 18 -2.56 -14.61 6.28
CA LEU A 18 -3.07 -14.98 4.96
C LEU A 18 -4.38 -15.78 5.06
N ALA A 19 -4.49 -16.70 6.02
CA ALA A 19 -5.72 -17.45 6.25
C ALA A 19 -6.88 -16.53 6.67
N TRP A 20 -6.62 -15.56 7.55
CA TRP A 20 -7.62 -14.56 7.92
C TRP A 20 -8.00 -13.64 6.76
N TYR A 21 -7.03 -13.21 5.94
CA TYR A 21 -7.31 -12.32 4.82
C TYR A 21 -8.26 -12.93 3.79
N ARG A 22 -8.14 -14.23 3.49
CA ARG A 22 -9.05 -14.92 2.56
C ARG A 22 -10.54 -14.79 2.91
N ARG A 23 -10.87 -14.61 4.19
CA ARG A 23 -12.26 -14.44 4.67
C ARG A 23 -12.63 -13.00 5.03
N ALA A 24 -11.64 -12.12 5.20
CA ALA A 24 -11.81 -10.77 5.72
C ALA A 24 -11.52 -9.67 4.68
N ALA A 25 -10.99 -10.03 3.51
CA ALA A 25 -10.63 -9.09 2.47
C ALA A 25 -11.86 -8.29 2.01
N ARG A 26 -11.83 -6.97 2.20
CA ARG A 26 -12.75 -6.07 1.52
C ARG A 26 -12.51 -6.13 0.03
N ASP A 27 -13.61 -6.17 -0.68
CA ASP A 27 -13.69 -6.11 -2.12
C ASP A 27 -13.53 -4.66 -2.59
N LEU A 28 -12.35 -4.34 -3.12
CA LEU A 28 -11.96 -2.98 -3.51
C LEU A 28 -11.55 -2.97 -4.98
N PRO A 29 -12.00 -2.01 -5.80
CA PRO A 29 -11.73 -1.99 -7.25
C PRO A 29 -10.25 -2.09 -7.61
N TRP A 30 -9.39 -1.40 -6.86
CA TRP A 30 -7.93 -1.41 -7.06
C TRP A 30 -7.25 -2.72 -6.65
N ARG A 31 -7.93 -3.64 -5.98
CA ARG A 31 -7.43 -5.00 -5.69
C ARG A 31 -7.70 -5.99 -6.83
N ARG A 32 -8.62 -5.67 -7.73
CA ARG A 32 -9.06 -6.52 -8.85
C ARG A 32 -8.25 -6.30 -10.13
N THR A 33 -7.14 -5.57 -10.05
CA THR A 33 -6.30 -5.26 -11.19
C THR A 33 -4.82 -5.42 -10.86
N ARG A 34 -4.02 -5.55 -11.90
CA ARG A 34 -2.55 -5.46 -11.89
C ARG A 34 -2.04 -4.30 -12.75
N ASP A 35 -2.95 -3.50 -13.29
CA ASP A 35 -2.62 -2.33 -14.08
C ASP A 35 -1.89 -1.29 -13.17
N PRO A 36 -0.63 -0.96 -13.47
CA PRO A 36 0.18 -0.08 -12.63
C PRO A 36 -0.34 1.36 -12.61
N TYR A 37 -0.97 1.84 -13.68
CA TYR A 37 -1.59 3.17 -13.71
C TYR A 37 -2.78 3.22 -12.75
N ARG A 38 -3.65 2.21 -12.83
CA ARG A 38 -4.82 2.10 -11.95
C ARG A 38 -4.43 1.97 -10.48
N ILE A 39 -3.34 1.26 -10.19
CA ILE A 39 -2.81 1.14 -8.84
C ILE A 39 -2.25 2.49 -8.37
N LEU A 40 -1.42 3.17 -9.18
CA LEU A 40 -0.92 4.52 -8.89
C LEU A 40 -2.05 5.49 -8.54
N VAL A 41 -3.09 5.54 -9.37
CA VAL A 41 -4.26 6.41 -9.11
C VAL A 41 -4.87 6.10 -7.73
N SER A 42 -5.07 4.82 -7.41
CA SER A 42 -5.64 4.44 -6.11
C SER A 42 -4.74 4.79 -4.93
N GLU A 43 -3.43 4.58 -5.04
CA GLU A 43 -2.46 4.89 -3.98
C GLU A 43 -2.39 6.40 -3.73
N PHE A 44 -2.37 7.22 -4.79
CA PHE A 44 -2.43 8.68 -4.64
C PHE A 44 -3.75 9.14 -4.01
N MET A 45 -4.88 8.52 -4.37
CA MET A 45 -6.17 8.84 -3.75
C MET A 45 -6.26 8.42 -2.29
N LEU A 46 -5.70 7.27 -1.90
CA LEU A 46 -5.75 6.73 -0.54
C LEU A 46 -4.85 7.46 0.45
N GLN A 47 -3.89 8.27 -0.02
CA GLN A 47 -3.08 9.13 0.84
C GLN A 47 -3.98 10.15 1.58
N GLN A 48 -4.14 9.99 2.90
CA GLN A 48 -4.91 10.93 3.73
C GLN A 48 -6.38 11.08 3.28
N THR A 49 -6.97 10.04 2.67
CA THR A 49 -8.40 10.02 2.31
C THR A 49 -9.02 8.68 2.70
N GLN A 50 -10.26 8.71 3.17
CA GLN A 50 -10.97 7.49 3.58
C GLN A 50 -11.32 6.61 2.38
N VAL A 51 -11.28 5.29 2.56
CA VAL A 51 -11.59 4.29 1.52
C VAL A 51 -12.98 4.51 0.91
N SER A 52 -14.00 4.83 1.73
CA SER A 52 -15.36 5.12 1.27
C SER A 52 -15.39 6.24 0.22
N ARG A 53 -14.66 7.32 0.49
CA ARG A 53 -14.56 8.44 -0.44
C ARG A 53 -13.82 8.07 -1.73
N VAL A 54 -12.76 7.27 -1.62
CA VAL A 54 -12.01 6.81 -2.80
C VAL A 54 -12.86 5.86 -3.65
N LEU A 55 -13.71 5.03 -3.06
CA LEU A 55 -14.64 4.16 -3.80
C LEU A 55 -15.59 4.94 -4.71
N GLU A 56 -16.03 6.13 -4.30
CA GLU A 56 -16.85 7.02 -5.13
C GLU A 56 -16.06 7.67 -6.27
N PHE A 57 -14.83 8.11 -5.99
CA PHE A 57 -14.02 8.94 -6.90
C PHE A 57 -13.25 8.15 -7.94
N TYR A 58 -12.65 7.05 -7.51
CA TYR A 58 -11.78 6.21 -8.33
C TYR A 58 -12.39 5.83 -9.68
N PRO A 59 -13.62 5.27 -9.77
CA PRO A 59 -14.21 4.92 -11.05
C PRO A 59 -14.55 6.14 -11.92
N ARG A 60 -14.93 7.27 -11.32
CA ARG A 60 -15.20 8.52 -12.06
C ARG A 60 -13.93 9.07 -12.70
N PHE A 61 -12.84 9.08 -11.93
CA PHE A 61 -11.54 9.56 -12.39
C PHE A 61 -11.00 8.69 -13.52
N LEU A 62 -11.04 7.37 -13.38
CA LEU A 62 -10.58 6.45 -14.43
C LEU A 62 -11.46 6.45 -15.69
N ARG A 63 -12.75 6.82 -15.58
CA ARG A 63 -13.57 7.04 -16.79
C ARG A 63 -13.12 8.28 -17.56
N ARG A 64 -12.76 9.37 -16.86
CA ARG A 64 -12.28 10.63 -17.49
C ARG A 64 -10.84 10.49 -17.99
N TYR A 65 -10.02 9.74 -17.27
CA TYR A 65 -8.61 9.49 -17.57
C TYR A 65 -8.35 7.98 -17.57
N PRO A 66 -8.64 7.28 -18.69
CA PRO A 66 -8.52 5.82 -18.75
C PRO A 66 -7.08 5.32 -18.84
N SER A 67 -6.12 6.19 -19.18
CA SER A 67 -4.70 5.83 -19.31
C SER A 67 -3.76 6.96 -18.87
N LEU A 68 -2.48 6.64 -18.72
CA LEU A 68 -1.42 7.61 -18.42
C LEU A 68 -1.33 8.71 -19.47
N GLU A 69 -1.43 8.36 -20.76
CA GLU A 69 -1.33 9.29 -21.88
C GLU A 69 -2.51 10.27 -21.92
N VAL A 70 -3.71 9.81 -21.55
CA VAL A 70 -4.88 10.70 -21.46
C VAL A 70 -4.73 11.64 -20.26
N LEU A 71 -4.27 11.13 -19.11
CA LEU A 71 -4.01 11.98 -17.94
C LEU A 71 -2.89 13.00 -18.20
N ALA A 72 -1.80 12.59 -18.85
CA ALA A 72 -0.63 13.43 -19.13
C ALA A 72 -0.94 14.59 -20.10
N ARG A 73 -1.88 14.40 -21.02
CA ARG A 73 -2.33 15.43 -21.98
C ARG A 73 -3.36 16.40 -21.39
N ALA A 74 -3.92 16.10 -20.22
CA ALA A 74 -4.95 16.92 -19.62
C ALA A 74 -4.41 18.29 -19.16
N LYS A 75 -5.25 19.32 -19.20
CA LYS A 75 -4.92 20.61 -18.58
C LYS A 75 -4.86 20.44 -17.06
N PRO A 76 -3.88 21.04 -16.34
CA PRO A 76 -3.80 20.93 -14.88
C PRO A 76 -5.09 21.32 -14.14
N ALA A 77 -5.81 22.33 -14.64
CA ALA A 77 -7.11 22.74 -14.09
C ALA A 77 -8.17 21.64 -14.19
N ALA A 78 -8.25 20.92 -15.31
CA ALA A 78 -9.19 19.82 -15.50
C ALA A 78 -8.89 18.63 -14.57
N VAL A 79 -7.61 18.34 -14.34
CA VAL A 79 -7.22 17.29 -13.38
C VAL A 79 -7.59 17.69 -11.95
N ARG A 80 -7.40 18.97 -11.59
CA ARG A 80 -7.79 19.51 -10.28
C ARG A 80 -9.30 19.41 -10.06
N GLU A 81 -10.09 19.78 -11.06
CA GLU A 81 -11.56 19.67 -11.08
C GLU A 81 -12.01 18.22 -10.90
N ALA A 82 -11.41 17.27 -11.62
CA ALA A 82 -11.72 15.84 -11.46
C ALA A 82 -11.33 15.27 -10.07
N TRP A 83 -10.49 15.97 -9.32
CA TRP A 83 -10.06 15.62 -7.96
C TRP A 83 -10.87 16.37 -6.88
N GLU A 84 -11.74 17.29 -7.27
CA GLU A 84 -12.48 18.15 -6.35
C GLU A 84 -13.32 17.34 -5.36
N GLY A 85 -13.14 17.60 -4.07
CA GLY A 85 -13.79 16.85 -2.99
C GLY A 85 -13.00 15.67 -2.42
N LEU A 86 -11.79 15.36 -2.94
CA LEU A 86 -10.81 14.49 -2.25
C LEU A 86 -9.84 15.26 -1.34
N GLY A 87 -9.77 16.59 -1.49
CA GLY A 87 -8.83 17.45 -0.78
C GLY A 87 -7.37 17.18 -1.14
N TYR A 88 -6.45 17.90 -0.49
CA TYR A 88 -4.99 17.77 -0.69
C TYR A 88 -4.57 17.83 -2.18
N TYR A 89 -4.95 18.90 -2.88
CA TYR A 89 -4.76 19.08 -4.33
C TYR A 89 -3.31 18.93 -4.82
N ARG A 90 -2.30 19.06 -3.93
CA ARG A 90 -0.91 18.73 -4.26
C ARG A 90 -0.75 17.29 -4.75
N ARG A 91 -1.57 16.33 -4.27
CA ARG A 91 -1.58 14.94 -4.75
C ARG A 91 -2.04 14.83 -6.19
N ALA A 92 -3.12 15.52 -6.55
CA ALA A 92 -3.60 15.58 -7.94
C ALA A 92 -2.54 16.19 -8.87
N ALA A 93 -1.92 17.28 -8.43
CA ALA A 93 -0.83 17.92 -9.18
C ALA A 93 0.40 17.01 -9.32
N ASN A 94 0.77 16.27 -8.27
CA ASN A 94 1.87 15.30 -8.31
C ASN A 94 1.56 14.13 -9.24
N LEU A 95 0.38 13.53 -9.14
CA LEU A 95 -0.06 12.44 -10.02
C LEU A 95 -0.05 12.88 -11.49
N HIS A 96 -0.50 14.10 -11.78
CA HIS A 96 -0.44 14.65 -13.13
C HIS A 96 1.01 14.86 -13.60
N ARG A 97 1.89 15.43 -12.76
CA ARG A 97 3.32 15.57 -13.10
C ARG A 97 3.98 14.20 -13.33
N LEU A 98 3.66 13.21 -12.49
CA LEU A 98 4.12 11.83 -12.64
C LEU A 98 3.69 11.25 -13.98
N ALA A 99 2.41 11.39 -14.35
CA ALA A 99 1.93 10.90 -15.64
C ALA A 99 2.68 11.55 -16.83
N ARG A 100 2.94 12.86 -16.76
CA ARG A 100 3.73 13.57 -17.77
C ARG A 100 5.19 13.13 -17.81
N THR A 101 5.80 12.86 -16.66
CA THR A 101 7.16 12.32 -16.56
C THR A 101 7.23 10.93 -17.18
N LEU A 102 6.31 10.03 -16.83
CA LEU A 102 6.29 8.67 -17.40
C LEU A 102 6.12 8.67 -18.92
N VAL A 103 5.23 9.49 -19.46
CA VAL A 103 5.04 9.59 -20.93
C VAL A 103 6.29 10.16 -21.62
N ARG A 104 6.96 11.15 -21.03
CA ARG A 104 8.12 11.82 -21.63
C ARG A 104 9.41 11.02 -21.51
N GLU A 105 9.66 10.43 -20.35
CA GLU A 105 10.98 9.89 -19.96
C GLU A 105 10.99 8.36 -19.86
N HIS A 106 9.81 7.73 -19.80
CA HIS A 106 9.66 6.28 -19.67
C HIS A 106 8.72 5.67 -20.72
N GLU A 107 8.49 6.38 -21.84
CA GLU A 107 7.66 5.91 -22.97
C GLU A 107 6.24 5.46 -22.56
N GLY A 108 5.68 6.07 -21.50
CA GLY A 108 4.36 5.72 -20.96
C GLY A 108 4.35 4.48 -20.04
N VAL A 109 5.51 3.87 -19.80
CA VAL A 109 5.64 2.66 -18.97
C VAL A 109 5.93 3.02 -17.52
N VAL A 110 5.11 2.51 -16.59
CA VAL A 110 5.43 2.58 -15.16
C VAL A 110 6.59 1.60 -14.86
N PRO A 111 7.69 2.03 -14.23
CA PRO A 111 8.76 1.12 -13.84
C PRO A 111 8.30 0.07 -12.83
N SER A 112 8.84 -1.15 -12.93
CA SER A 112 8.60 -2.21 -11.94
C SER A 112 9.59 -2.22 -10.76
N ASP A 113 10.67 -1.45 -10.89
CA ASP A 113 11.72 -1.32 -9.89
C ASP A 113 11.34 -0.26 -8.83
N PRO A 114 11.31 -0.60 -7.53
CA PRO A 114 11.02 0.36 -6.47
C PRO A 114 11.94 1.58 -6.47
N ALA A 115 13.25 1.43 -6.73
CA ALA A 115 14.16 2.57 -6.70
C ALA A 115 13.82 3.57 -7.82
N ALA A 116 13.61 3.08 -9.06
CA ALA A 116 13.13 3.93 -10.16
C ALA A 116 11.75 4.57 -9.88
N LEU A 117 10.86 3.87 -9.18
CA LEU A 117 9.56 4.43 -8.78
C LEU A 117 9.70 5.58 -7.78
N GLU A 118 10.62 5.50 -6.82
CA GLU A 118 10.84 6.54 -5.80
C GLU A 118 11.33 7.88 -6.38
N GLU A 119 11.98 7.86 -7.55
CA GLU A 119 12.39 9.09 -8.25
C GLU A 119 11.21 9.83 -8.91
N LEU A 120 10.02 9.21 -8.98
CA LEU A 120 8.86 9.81 -9.64
C LEU A 120 8.15 10.85 -8.75
N PRO A 121 7.59 11.93 -9.33
CA PRO A 121 6.93 13.01 -8.59
C PRO A 121 5.84 12.52 -7.61
N GLY A 122 6.06 12.72 -6.32
CA GLY A 122 5.09 12.38 -5.27
C GLY A 122 5.01 10.90 -4.92
N VAL A 123 5.93 10.08 -5.44
CA VAL A 123 6.14 8.72 -4.98
C VAL A 123 7.16 8.75 -3.85
N GLY A 124 6.85 8.06 -2.76
CA GLY A 124 7.82 7.80 -1.69
C GLY A 124 7.94 6.28 -1.47
N PRO A 125 8.74 5.85 -0.47
CA PRO A 125 9.07 4.43 -0.30
C PRO A 125 7.86 3.51 -0.18
N TYR A 126 6.80 3.98 0.50
CA TYR A 126 5.54 3.24 0.58
C TYR A 126 4.90 3.03 -0.79
N THR A 127 4.67 4.12 -1.54
CA THR A 127 3.97 4.07 -2.83
C THR A 127 4.79 3.27 -3.85
N ALA A 128 6.11 3.40 -3.86
CA ALA A 128 6.99 2.61 -4.70
C ALA A 128 6.88 1.11 -4.39
N GLY A 129 6.98 0.74 -3.11
CA GLY A 129 6.78 -0.65 -2.67
C GLY A 129 5.39 -1.16 -3.01
N ALA A 130 4.34 -0.35 -2.82
CA ALA A 130 2.96 -0.69 -3.13
C ALA A 130 2.75 -0.95 -4.62
N VAL A 131 3.23 -0.08 -5.51
CA VAL A 131 3.13 -0.29 -6.96
C VAL A 131 3.92 -1.54 -7.38
N ALA A 132 5.16 -1.69 -6.92
CA ALA A 132 6.00 -2.84 -7.24
C ALA A 132 5.37 -4.18 -6.83
N VAL A 133 4.78 -4.25 -5.62
CA VAL A 133 4.14 -5.50 -5.16
C VAL A 133 2.73 -5.68 -5.68
N PHE A 134 1.96 -4.61 -5.90
CA PHE A 134 0.55 -4.72 -6.30
C PHE A 134 0.35 -4.84 -7.80
N ALA A 135 1.18 -4.20 -8.61
CA ALA A 135 1.09 -4.28 -10.07
C ALA A 135 1.96 -5.41 -10.61
N TYR A 136 3.20 -5.52 -10.13
CA TYR A 136 4.21 -6.43 -10.68
C TYR A 136 4.49 -7.66 -9.81
N GLU A 137 3.80 -7.79 -8.67
CA GLU A 137 3.98 -8.90 -7.73
C GLU A 137 5.44 -9.09 -7.29
N LYS A 138 6.23 -8.01 -7.26
CA LYS A 138 7.61 -8.06 -6.75
C LYS A 138 7.58 -8.38 -5.24
N PRO A 139 8.46 -9.25 -4.73
CA PRO A 139 8.50 -9.64 -3.31
C PRO A 139 9.15 -8.55 -2.45
N VAL A 140 8.52 -7.37 -2.43
CA VAL A 140 8.93 -6.19 -1.66
C VAL A 140 7.86 -5.78 -0.66
N ALA A 141 8.27 -5.17 0.45
CA ALA A 141 7.36 -4.72 1.50
C ALA A 141 6.81 -3.33 1.21
N ALA A 142 5.49 -3.15 1.34
CA ALA A 142 4.80 -1.86 1.29
C ALA A 142 4.38 -1.46 2.71
N VAL A 143 5.13 -0.57 3.35
CA VAL A 143 4.98 -0.25 4.79
C VAL A 143 4.40 1.16 4.99
N ASP A 144 3.07 1.25 5.11
CA ASP A 144 2.40 2.47 5.57
C ASP A 144 2.40 2.59 7.10
N THR A 145 1.71 3.61 7.62
CA THR A 145 1.56 3.83 9.07
C THR A 145 0.76 2.73 9.76
N ASN A 146 -0.18 2.06 9.06
CA ASN A 146 -1.00 0.98 9.60
C ASN A 146 -0.22 -0.32 9.71
N VAL A 147 0.48 -0.72 8.66
CA VAL A 147 1.39 -1.86 8.63
C VAL A 147 2.47 -1.66 9.68
N ARG A 148 3.05 -0.46 9.77
CA ARG A 148 4.04 -0.15 10.81
C ARG A 148 3.49 -0.39 12.22
N ARG A 149 2.26 0.06 12.50
CA ARG A 149 1.61 -0.17 13.80
C ARG A 149 1.40 -1.66 14.09
N VAL A 150 0.93 -2.43 13.10
CA VAL A 150 0.77 -3.88 13.22
C VAL A 150 2.09 -4.54 13.59
N LEU A 151 3.15 -4.29 12.82
CA LEU A 151 4.44 -4.93 13.03
C LEU A 151 5.08 -4.54 14.36
N ARG A 152 5.00 -3.26 14.75
CA ARG A 152 5.46 -2.79 16.06
C ARG A 152 4.75 -3.48 17.22
N ARG A 153 3.42 -3.62 17.16
CA ARG A 153 2.64 -4.30 18.20
C ARG A 153 2.93 -5.80 18.25
N VAL A 154 2.99 -6.47 17.10
CA VAL A 154 3.19 -7.93 17.07
C VAL A 154 4.61 -8.33 17.49
N PHE A 155 5.62 -7.61 17.00
CA PHE A 155 7.03 -8.02 17.15
C PHE A 155 7.86 -7.10 18.06
N SER A 156 7.23 -6.12 18.76
CA SER A 156 7.92 -5.18 19.66
C SER A 156 9.02 -4.34 19.00
N CYS A 157 8.86 -3.94 17.74
CA CYS A 157 9.81 -3.05 17.07
C CYS A 157 9.75 -1.62 17.63
N ARG A 158 10.92 -1.04 17.90
CA ARG A 158 11.04 0.29 18.52
C ARG A 158 11.03 1.41 17.48
N THR A 159 11.78 1.26 16.38
CA THR A 159 11.97 2.34 15.41
C THR A 159 11.26 2.10 14.07
N ALA A 160 11.16 3.18 13.29
CA ALA A 160 10.76 3.18 11.89
C ALA A 160 11.61 2.22 11.04
N LYS A 161 12.94 2.32 11.19
CA LYS A 161 13.94 1.55 10.47
C LYS A 161 13.79 0.06 10.78
N ASP A 162 13.66 -0.30 12.06
CA ASP A 162 13.46 -1.69 12.48
C ASP A 162 12.23 -2.30 11.85
N THR A 163 11.16 -1.51 11.72
CA THR A 163 9.90 -1.99 11.15
C THR A 163 10.02 -2.24 9.64
N GLY A 164 10.74 -1.40 8.90
CA GLY A 164 11.00 -1.60 7.48
C GLY A 164 11.82 -2.86 7.22
N ILE A 165 12.89 -3.05 7.99
CA ILE A 165 13.73 -4.25 7.94
C ILE A 165 12.91 -5.50 8.27
N LEU A 166 12.13 -5.46 9.36
CA LEU A 166 11.28 -6.58 9.74
C LEU A 166 10.25 -6.90 8.65
N ALA A 167 9.62 -5.90 8.04
CA ALA A 167 8.67 -6.12 6.96
C ALA A 167 9.34 -6.87 5.80
N GLN A 168 10.58 -6.50 5.44
CA GLN A 168 11.34 -7.19 4.41
C GLN A 168 11.72 -8.63 4.80
N LEU A 169 12.09 -8.88 6.07
CA LEU A 169 12.36 -10.23 6.58
C LEU A 169 11.10 -11.12 6.60
N LEU A 170 9.95 -10.53 6.86
CA LEU A 170 8.67 -11.23 6.85
C LEU A 170 8.15 -11.48 5.43
N GLN A 171 8.67 -10.79 4.42
CA GLN A 171 8.13 -10.80 3.07
C GLN A 171 8.20 -12.19 2.42
N PRO A 172 7.08 -12.76 1.95
CA PRO A 172 7.10 -13.98 1.15
C PRO A 172 7.93 -13.80 -0.13
N ARG A 173 8.61 -14.86 -0.57
CA ARG A 173 9.44 -14.84 -1.79
C ARG A 173 8.62 -14.98 -3.08
N SER A 174 7.49 -15.69 -3.03
CA SER A 174 6.57 -15.82 -4.16
C SER A 174 5.75 -14.55 -4.36
N GLY A 175 5.69 -14.05 -5.59
CA GLY A 175 5.03 -12.79 -5.92
C GLY A 175 3.55 -12.72 -5.55
N LYS A 176 2.73 -13.71 -5.95
CA LYS A 176 1.31 -13.80 -5.57
C LYS A 176 1.10 -13.82 -4.05
N THR A 177 1.99 -14.49 -3.34
CA THR A 177 1.93 -14.58 -1.87
C THR A 177 2.37 -13.26 -1.22
N ALA A 178 3.39 -12.60 -1.78
CA ALA A 178 3.83 -11.27 -1.39
C ALA A 178 2.74 -10.21 -1.59
N TRP A 179 2.02 -10.27 -2.72
CA TRP A 179 0.83 -9.46 -2.99
C TRP A 179 -0.21 -9.64 -1.89
N SER A 180 -0.61 -10.88 -1.64
CA SER A 180 -1.64 -11.21 -0.65
C SER A 180 -1.22 -10.82 0.77
N PHE A 181 0.06 -10.98 1.10
CA PHE A 181 0.60 -10.66 2.42
C PHE A 181 0.61 -9.16 2.72
N ASN A 182 1.03 -8.33 1.76
CA ASN A 182 0.98 -6.87 1.91
C ASN A 182 -0.47 -6.38 2.04
N GLN A 183 -1.38 -6.87 1.19
CA GLN A 183 -2.80 -6.54 1.30
C GLN A 183 -3.39 -6.96 2.66
N ALA A 184 -3.02 -8.14 3.14
CA ALA A 184 -3.47 -8.64 4.44
C ALA A 184 -2.95 -7.80 5.62
N LEU A 185 -1.70 -7.33 5.57
CA LEU A 185 -1.14 -6.44 6.59
C LEU A 185 -1.89 -5.10 6.62
N MET A 186 -2.15 -4.51 5.46
CA MET A 186 -2.93 -3.27 5.35
C MET A 186 -4.36 -3.47 5.86
N GLU A 187 -5.00 -4.57 5.49
CA GLU A 187 -6.35 -4.91 5.92
C GLU A 187 -6.44 -5.08 7.44
N LEU A 188 -5.47 -5.81 8.02
CA LEU A 188 -5.39 -6.01 9.46
C LEU A 188 -5.22 -4.69 10.20
N GLY A 189 -4.32 -3.83 9.70
CA GLY A 189 -4.08 -2.50 10.26
C GLY A 189 -5.31 -1.60 10.18
N ALA A 190 -6.07 -1.68 9.09
CA ALA A 190 -7.26 -0.87 8.87
C ALA A 190 -8.47 -1.31 9.71
N LEU A 191 -8.72 -2.61 9.84
CA LEU A 191 -10.00 -3.13 10.38
C LEU A 191 -9.93 -3.66 11.82
N VAL A 192 -8.76 -4.12 12.25
CA VAL A 192 -8.62 -4.88 13.51
C VAL A 192 -7.61 -4.23 14.43
N CYS A 193 -6.37 -4.05 13.94
CA CYS A 193 -5.29 -3.43 14.70
C CYS A 193 -5.30 -1.91 14.49
N THR A 194 -6.44 -1.28 14.80
CA THR A 194 -6.66 0.17 14.68
C THR A 194 -5.81 0.95 15.68
N ALA A 195 -5.59 2.25 15.42
CA ALA A 195 -4.80 3.10 16.31
C ALA A 195 -5.40 3.18 17.72
N ARG A 196 -6.72 3.37 17.79
CA ARG A 196 -7.52 3.42 19.03
C ARG A 196 -8.45 2.20 19.07
N ALA A 197 -8.64 1.64 20.26
CA ALA A 197 -9.52 0.49 20.53
C ALA A 197 -9.33 -0.69 19.55
N PRO A 198 -8.13 -1.31 19.45
CA PRO A 198 -7.91 -2.45 18.57
C PRO A 198 -8.75 -3.66 19.01
N LYS A 199 -9.27 -4.41 18.03
CA LYS A 199 -10.12 -5.59 18.25
C LYS A 199 -9.28 -6.84 18.51
N CYS A 200 -8.49 -6.86 19.59
CA CYS A 200 -7.50 -7.91 19.81
C CYS A 200 -8.08 -9.32 19.94
N GLY A 201 -9.28 -9.49 20.50
CA GLY A 201 -9.96 -10.79 20.55
C GLY A 201 -10.20 -11.40 19.16
N ALA A 202 -10.43 -10.57 18.15
CA ALA A 202 -10.65 -10.97 16.75
C ALA A 202 -9.35 -10.99 15.90
N CYS A 203 -8.20 -10.62 16.48
CA CYS A 203 -6.95 -10.50 15.74
C CYS A 203 -6.30 -11.87 15.48
N PRO A 204 -5.97 -12.23 14.21
CA PRO A 204 -5.34 -13.52 13.89
C PRO A 204 -3.93 -13.68 14.50
N ALA A 205 -3.33 -12.58 14.96
CA ALA A 205 -2.01 -12.54 15.57
C ALA A 205 -2.05 -12.43 17.11
N ASN A 206 -3.22 -12.43 17.75
CA ASN A 206 -3.36 -12.15 19.18
C ASN A 206 -2.41 -12.97 20.07
N SER A 207 -2.38 -14.29 19.91
CA SER A 207 -1.54 -15.22 20.68
C SER A 207 -0.05 -15.18 20.31
N LEU A 208 0.34 -14.34 19.34
CA LEU A 208 1.71 -14.11 18.90
C LEU A 208 2.15 -12.66 19.15
N CYS A 209 1.22 -11.80 19.58
CA CYS A 209 1.39 -10.36 19.60
C CYS A 209 2.02 -9.94 20.93
N ALA A 210 3.27 -9.50 20.88
CA ALA A 210 4.01 -9.09 22.06
C ALA A 210 3.37 -7.93 22.82
N TRP A 211 2.65 -7.03 22.14
CA TRP A 211 1.89 -5.95 22.79
C TRP A 211 0.66 -6.48 23.53
N TYR A 212 -0.11 -7.37 22.91
CA TYR A 212 -1.34 -7.91 23.50
C TYR A 212 -1.04 -8.83 24.69
N LEU A 213 0.02 -9.64 24.61
CA LEU A 213 0.40 -10.55 25.70
C LEU A 213 0.95 -9.84 26.95
N LYS A 214 1.14 -8.52 26.90
CA LYS A 214 1.58 -7.68 28.01
C LYS A 214 0.45 -6.82 28.60
N THR A 215 -0.72 -6.83 27.95
CA THR A 215 -1.92 -6.08 28.35
C THR A 215 -2.87 -7.04 29.02
#